data_AF-A0A1F6XJX3-F1
#
_entry.id   AF-A0A1F6XJX3-F1
#
_cell.length_a   1.000
_cell.length_b   1.000
_cell.length_c   1.000
_cell.angle_alpha   90.00
_cell.angle_beta   90.00
_cell.angle_gamma   90.00
#
_symmetry.space_group_name_H-M   'P 1'
#
loop_
_entity.id
_entity.type
_entity.pdbx_description
1 polymer ?
#
loop_
_entity_poly.entity_id
_entity_poly.type
_entity_poly.pdbx_seq_one_letter_code
_entity_poly.pdbx_strand_id
1 'polypeptide(L)'
;MKIVFSYKDKIRELTKNVPTTLVDFNLPRDTARTPTQASSNFITNKEQGDWAENLITRAINETSKHYIAIKYGKSDDLVAGQEGFDTFYQEFQNELDNIGKRPDLLIFRKVDFNKKLGFDISRISHSQITEYVKKAVAGIEVRSSAFLIDRYDAEMKIKTEKFTQIALQTKDKILAEFMDVLEHPSRESYIQILKGITKSTLNITDFRVPSWSSSEKLVQAKDLFRKLKNAIKEIQKRSYLSITPKVEDIKVVYKWIESFNIPHYYFQVFFDKVYGISFEQILTIISNPDNEDIIFSVEADTKNQNKTIIKIDSKNGILIAQKVDEPKHESVRKEMQRGQLLFYITFKGGTAYLDVSNLCKILGIEEDKF
;
A
#
# COMPACT_ATOMS: atom_id res chain seq x y z
N MET A 1 -26.49 -1.26 -31.37
CA MET A 1 -26.52 -0.34 -30.20
C MET A 1 -25.34 -0.72 -29.31
N LYS A 2 -24.30 0.12 -29.21
CA LYS A 2 -23.16 -0.18 -28.31
C LYS A 2 -23.66 -0.03 -26.86
N ILE A 3 -23.61 -1.11 -26.08
CA ILE A 3 -23.89 -1.06 -24.64
C ILE A 3 -22.81 -0.16 -24.02
N VAL A 4 -23.22 0.99 -23.48
CA VAL A 4 -22.34 1.84 -22.68
C VAL A 4 -22.34 1.27 -21.26
N PHE A 5 -21.28 0.55 -20.90
CA PHE A 5 -21.11 0.03 -19.55
C PHE A 5 -20.85 1.17 -18.57
N SER A 6 -21.56 1.18 -17.44
CA SER A 6 -21.25 2.10 -16.34
C SER A 6 -19.95 1.67 -15.62
N TYR A 7 -19.36 2.56 -14.82
CA TYR A 7 -18.14 2.23 -14.07
C TYR A 7 -18.37 1.04 -13.13
N LYS A 8 -19.50 1.00 -12.42
CA LYS A 8 -19.84 -0.14 -11.55
C LYS A 8 -19.99 -1.44 -12.33
N ASP A 9 -20.55 -1.43 -13.54
CA ASP A 9 -20.67 -2.65 -14.34
C ASP A 9 -19.31 -3.18 -14.76
N LYS A 10 -18.39 -2.29 -15.13
CA LYS A 10 -16.99 -2.64 -15.44
C LYS A 10 -16.28 -3.26 -14.23
N ILE A 11 -16.42 -2.63 -13.06
CA ILE A 11 -15.86 -3.16 -11.82
C ILE A 11 -16.48 -4.52 -11.47
N ARG A 12 -17.79 -4.69 -11.60
CA ARG A 12 -18.47 -5.96 -11.37
C ARG A 12 -17.93 -7.07 -12.28
N GLU A 13 -17.68 -6.82 -13.56
CA GLU A 13 -17.04 -7.81 -14.43
C GLU A 13 -15.62 -8.15 -14.00
N LEU A 14 -14.82 -7.16 -13.58
CA LEU A 14 -13.46 -7.41 -13.08
C LEU A 14 -13.45 -8.26 -11.80
N THR A 15 -14.38 -8.02 -10.87
CA THR A 15 -14.44 -8.80 -9.62
C THR A 15 -14.63 -10.30 -9.84
N LYS A 16 -15.29 -10.71 -10.94
CA LYS A 16 -15.47 -12.13 -11.29
C LYS A 16 -14.16 -12.84 -11.62
N ASN A 17 -13.14 -12.09 -12.04
CA ASN A 17 -11.83 -12.63 -12.42
C ASN A 17 -10.84 -12.60 -11.25
N VAL A 18 -11.18 -12.00 -10.10
CA VAL A 18 -10.32 -12.02 -8.91
C VAL A 18 -10.41 -13.39 -8.25
N PRO A 19 -9.27 -14.05 -7.93
CA PRO A 19 -9.29 -15.32 -7.22
C PRO A 19 -10.02 -15.19 -5.87
N THR A 20 -10.98 -16.07 -5.61
CA THR A 20 -11.73 -16.08 -4.34
C THR A 20 -10.86 -16.39 -3.13
N THR A 21 -9.73 -17.06 -3.34
CA THR A 21 -8.67 -17.27 -2.34
C THR A 21 -8.00 -15.98 -1.90
N LEU A 22 -8.05 -14.93 -2.73
CA LEU A 22 -7.51 -13.60 -2.42
C LEU A 22 -8.61 -12.65 -1.93
N VAL A 23 -9.67 -12.47 -2.72
CA VAL A 23 -10.84 -11.66 -2.35
C VAL A 23 -12.12 -12.35 -2.80
N ASP A 24 -12.90 -12.86 -1.85
CA ASP A 24 -14.25 -13.36 -2.15
C ASP A 24 -15.29 -12.24 -2.00
N PHE A 25 -15.77 -11.71 -3.14
CA PHE A 25 -16.80 -10.67 -3.20
C PHE A 25 -18.22 -11.17 -2.91
N ASN A 26 -18.45 -12.49 -2.87
CA ASN A 26 -19.76 -13.08 -2.56
C ASN A 26 -19.96 -13.30 -1.06
N LEU A 27 -18.87 -13.36 -0.29
CA LEU A 27 -18.93 -13.48 1.15
C LEU A 27 -19.14 -12.11 1.81
N PRO A 28 -19.95 -12.04 2.88
CA PRO A 28 -20.04 -10.84 3.69
C PRO A 28 -18.67 -10.48 4.27
N ARG A 29 -18.47 -9.20 4.58
CA ARG A 29 -17.25 -8.78 5.28
C ARG A 29 -17.24 -9.38 6.68
N ASP A 30 -16.04 -9.61 7.22
CA ASP A 30 -15.89 -9.99 8.62
C ASP A 30 -16.25 -8.81 9.53
N THR A 31 -16.93 -9.10 10.63
CA THR A 31 -17.17 -8.10 11.67
C THR A 31 -15.88 -7.85 12.43
N ALA A 32 -15.37 -6.61 12.34
CA ALA A 32 -14.15 -6.23 13.04
C ALA A 32 -14.44 -6.04 14.52
N ARG A 33 -13.64 -6.65 15.40
CA ARG A 33 -13.76 -6.46 16.85
C ARG A 33 -13.47 -5.02 17.23
N THR A 34 -14.28 -4.46 18.13
CA THR A 34 -14.09 -3.12 18.66
C THR A 34 -12.71 -3.01 19.31
N PRO A 35 -11.85 -2.09 18.86
CA PRO A 35 -10.56 -1.85 19.50
C PRO A 35 -10.77 -1.34 20.92
N THR A 36 -9.94 -1.77 21.86
CA THR A 36 -10.07 -1.42 23.29
C THR A 36 -9.12 -0.33 23.76
N GLN A 37 -7.99 -0.14 23.06
CA GLN A 37 -6.99 0.88 23.38
C GLN A 37 -6.31 1.41 22.11
N ALA A 38 -5.86 2.67 22.15
CA ALA A 38 -5.02 3.27 21.11
C ALA A 38 -3.57 3.44 21.61
N SER A 39 -2.59 3.01 20.82
CA SER A 39 -1.16 3.17 21.11
C SER A 39 -0.61 4.47 20.51
N SER A 40 0.51 4.95 21.03
CA SER A 40 1.25 6.10 20.46
C SER A 40 1.57 5.93 18.97
N ASN A 41 1.96 4.72 18.56
CA ASN A 41 2.25 4.42 17.15
C ASN A 41 0.97 4.47 16.31
N PHE A 42 -0.16 3.99 16.83
CA PHE A 42 -1.44 4.07 16.13
C PHE A 42 -1.86 5.53 15.90
N ILE A 43 -1.75 6.38 16.93
CA ILE A 43 -2.11 7.80 16.80
C ILE A 43 -1.16 8.52 15.85
N THR A 44 0.15 8.29 15.95
CA THR A 44 1.12 8.89 15.02
C THR A 44 0.85 8.49 13.57
N ASN A 45 0.52 7.21 13.31
CA ASN A 45 0.16 6.75 11.96
C ASN A 45 -1.15 7.38 11.47
N LYS A 46 -2.12 7.59 12.37
CA LYS A 46 -3.36 8.32 12.05
C LYS A 46 -3.06 9.77 11.66
N GLU A 47 -2.27 10.49 12.47
CA GLU A 47 -1.85 11.87 12.20
C GLU A 47 -1.10 11.99 10.86
N GLN A 48 -0.27 10.99 10.53
CA GLN A 48 0.38 10.93 9.22
C GLN A 48 -0.62 10.72 8.07
N GLY A 49 -1.66 9.90 8.29
CA GLY A 49 -2.77 9.74 7.36
C GLY A 49 -3.56 11.04 7.15
N ASP A 50 -4.01 11.67 8.24
CA ASP A 50 -4.73 12.94 8.22
C ASP A 50 -3.89 14.04 7.53
N TRP A 51 -2.58 14.06 7.76
CA TRP A 51 -1.67 14.97 7.04
C TRP A 51 -1.63 14.68 5.54
N ALA A 52 -1.51 13.42 5.13
CA ALA A 52 -1.47 13.03 3.73
C ALA A 52 -2.77 13.41 3.00
N GLU A 53 -3.94 13.20 3.62
CA GLU A 53 -5.24 13.64 3.10
C GLU A 53 -5.30 15.16 2.90
N ASN A 54 -4.86 15.91 3.91
CA ASN A 54 -4.82 17.37 3.86
C ASN A 54 -3.81 17.89 2.83
N LEU A 55 -2.68 17.21 2.64
CA LEU A 55 -1.67 17.55 1.64
C LEU A 55 -2.26 17.47 0.23
N ILE A 56 -2.94 16.36 -0.10
CA ILE A 56 -3.57 16.16 -1.41
C ILE A 56 -4.72 17.13 -1.62
N THR A 57 -5.55 17.34 -0.61
CA THR A 57 -6.69 18.27 -0.68
C THR A 57 -6.24 19.69 -0.98
N ARG A 58 -5.22 20.19 -0.26
CA ARG A 58 -4.64 21.52 -0.52
C ARG A 58 -4.04 21.60 -1.92
N ALA A 59 -3.23 20.62 -2.30
CA ALA A 59 -2.58 20.62 -3.60
C ALA A 59 -3.59 20.70 -4.75
N ILE A 60 -4.69 19.93 -4.69
CA ILE A 60 -5.76 19.99 -5.70
C ILE A 60 -6.47 21.35 -5.66
N ASN A 61 -6.88 21.82 -4.48
CA ASN A 61 -7.69 23.03 -4.34
C ASN A 61 -6.92 24.32 -4.68
N GLU A 62 -5.61 24.34 -4.45
CA GLU A 62 -4.72 25.46 -4.79
C GLU A 62 -4.34 25.47 -6.27
N THR A 63 -4.27 24.30 -6.92
CA THR A 63 -3.86 24.19 -8.33
C THR A 63 -5.05 24.30 -9.29
N SER A 64 -6.18 23.68 -8.96
CA SER A 64 -7.31 23.54 -9.89
C SER A 64 -8.20 24.79 -9.95
N LYS A 65 -8.57 25.19 -11.16
CA LYS A 65 -9.54 26.24 -11.43
C LYS A 65 -10.97 25.74 -11.39
N HIS A 66 -11.24 24.50 -11.82
CA HIS A 66 -12.62 24.01 -11.99
C HIS A 66 -12.98 22.81 -11.12
N TYR A 67 -12.05 22.23 -10.38
CA TYR A 67 -12.29 21.11 -9.47
C TYR A 67 -11.98 21.48 -8.03
N ILE A 68 -12.57 20.72 -7.11
CA ILE A 68 -12.43 20.91 -5.67
C ILE A 68 -12.45 19.55 -4.98
N ALA A 69 -11.46 19.30 -4.14
CA ALA A 69 -11.39 18.18 -3.23
C ALA A 69 -12.04 18.56 -1.89
N ILE A 70 -12.88 17.68 -1.37
CA ILE A 70 -13.50 17.80 -0.05
C ILE A 70 -13.32 16.51 0.75
N LYS A 71 -13.33 16.62 2.07
CA LYS A 71 -13.24 15.49 2.99
C LYS A 71 -14.58 14.76 3.09
N TYR A 72 -14.54 13.43 2.95
CA TYR A 72 -15.71 12.56 3.01
C TYR A 72 -15.53 11.34 3.94
N GLY A 73 -14.31 10.82 4.05
CA GLY A 73 -14.00 9.69 4.92
C GLY A 73 -14.32 10.01 6.37
N LYS A 74 -14.90 9.04 7.09
CA LYS A 74 -15.26 9.23 8.50
C LYS A 74 -14.00 9.58 9.31
N SER A 75 -13.98 10.80 9.84
CA SER A 75 -12.92 11.27 10.72
C SER A 75 -13.54 11.65 12.05
N ASP A 76 -13.11 10.97 13.11
CA ASP A 76 -13.36 11.43 14.46
C ASP A 76 -12.12 11.28 15.33
N ASP A 77 -12.02 12.20 16.30
CA ASP A 77 -10.95 12.25 17.29
C ASP A 77 -11.12 11.20 18.40
N LEU A 78 -12.25 10.48 18.37
CA LEU A 78 -12.57 9.40 19.28
C LEU A 78 -11.61 8.24 19.06
N VAL A 79 -10.79 7.98 20.08
CA VAL A 79 -9.92 6.81 20.13
C VAL A 79 -10.51 5.76 21.05
N ALA A 80 -10.16 4.49 20.78
CA ALA A 80 -10.55 3.38 21.62
C ALA A 80 -10.23 3.63 23.10
N GLY A 81 -11.24 3.42 23.96
CA GLY A 81 -11.18 3.71 25.39
C GLY A 81 -11.70 5.09 25.81
N GLN A 82 -12.12 5.95 24.87
CA GLN A 82 -12.85 7.18 25.16
C GLN A 82 -14.36 6.96 25.20
N GLU A 83 -15.06 7.82 25.95
CA GLU A 83 -16.52 7.81 26.03
C GLU A 83 -17.14 8.06 24.64
N GLY A 84 -18.17 7.29 24.28
CA GLY A 84 -18.85 7.38 22.98
C GLY A 84 -18.20 6.57 21.83
N PHE A 85 -17.02 5.98 22.02
CA PHE A 85 -16.34 5.21 20.98
C PHE A 85 -17.15 3.98 20.51
N ASP A 86 -17.79 3.25 21.41
CA ASP A 86 -18.54 2.04 21.06
C ASP A 86 -19.74 2.34 20.16
N THR A 87 -20.49 3.39 20.47
CA THR A 87 -21.62 3.85 19.64
C THR A 87 -21.14 4.30 18.26
N PHE A 88 -20.09 5.13 18.21
CA PHE A 88 -19.46 5.54 16.96
C PHE A 88 -19.01 4.34 16.12
N TYR A 89 -18.38 3.35 16.76
CA TYR A 89 -17.87 2.17 16.09
C TYR A 89 -19.02 1.32 15.52
N GLN A 90 -20.12 1.14 16.27
CA GLN A 90 -21.31 0.44 15.78
C GLN A 90 -21.96 1.17 14.60
N GLU A 91 -22.11 2.49 14.67
CA GLU A 91 -22.62 3.29 13.55
C GLU A 91 -21.73 3.17 12.31
N PHE A 92 -20.41 3.15 12.50
CA PHE A 92 -19.46 2.94 11.43
C PHE A 92 -19.58 1.54 10.80
N GLN A 93 -19.73 0.48 11.61
CA GLN A 93 -19.97 -0.87 11.09
C GLN A 93 -21.27 -0.93 10.27
N ASN A 94 -22.36 -0.35 10.78
CA ASN A 94 -23.64 -0.29 10.08
C ASN A 94 -23.53 0.48 8.76
N GLU A 95 -22.75 1.56 8.72
CA GLU A 95 -22.53 2.32 7.48
C GLU A 95 -21.77 1.50 6.44
N LEU A 96 -20.70 0.79 6.84
CA LEU A 96 -19.97 -0.14 5.96
C LEU A 96 -20.89 -1.21 5.39
N ASP A 97 -21.81 -1.73 6.19
CA ASP A 97 -22.79 -2.74 5.78
C ASP A 97 -23.92 -2.18 4.92
N ASN A 98 -24.15 -0.87 4.90
CA ASN A 98 -25.19 -0.27 4.08
C ASN A 98 -24.62 0.22 2.74
N ILE A 99 -23.60 1.08 2.79
CA ILE A 99 -23.09 1.79 1.62
C ILE A 99 -21.63 1.51 1.30
N GLY A 100 -20.97 0.64 2.06
CA GLY A 100 -19.53 0.42 1.94
C GLY A 100 -18.69 1.52 2.59
N LYS A 101 -17.40 1.55 2.27
CA LYS A 101 -16.45 2.49 2.86
C LYS A 101 -16.45 3.81 2.10
N ARG A 102 -16.62 4.91 2.83
CA ARG A 102 -16.43 6.26 2.31
C ARG A 102 -14.96 6.44 1.91
N PRO A 103 -14.62 6.83 0.65
CA PRO A 103 -13.29 7.35 0.35
C PRO A 103 -12.97 8.53 1.24
N ASP A 104 -11.67 8.72 1.51
CA ASP A 104 -11.19 9.83 2.33
C ASP A 104 -11.58 11.18 1.72
N LEU A 105 -11.39 11.30 0.39
CA LEU A 105 -11.70 12.52 -0.37
C LEU A 105 -12.71 12.26 -1.49
N LEU A 106 -13.51 13.28 -1.79
CA LEU A 106 -14.32 13.36 -3.01
C LEU A 106 -13.87 14.56 -3.84
N ILE A 107 -13.77 14.36 -5.15
CA ILE A 107 -13.50 15.43 -6.11
C ILE A 107 -14.82 15.84 -6.77
N PHE A 108 -15.11 17.13 -6.78
CA PHE A 108 -16.26 17.71 -7.47
C PHE A 108 -15.81 18.70 -8.52
N ARG A 109 -16.63 18.91 -9.54
CA ARG A 109 -16.56 20.16 -10.30
C ARG A 109 -17.02 21.30 -9.39
N LYS A 110 -16.37 22.45 -9.44
CA LYS A 110 -16.72 23.62 -8.61
C LYS A 110 -18.15 24.12 -8.86
N VAL A 111 -18.72 23.87 -10.05
CA VAL A 111 -20.13 24.16 -10.35
C VAL A 111 -21.10 23.29 -9.56
N ASP A 112 -20.69 22.08 -9.20
CA ASP A 112 -21.47 21.13 -8.41
C ASP A 112 -21.23 21.29 -6.90
N PHE A 113 -20.22 22.07 -6.49
CA PHE A 113 -19.83 22.25 -5.10
C PHE A 113 -20.91 22.98 -4.28
N ASN A 114 -21.34 22.36 -3.19
CA ASN A 114 -22.32 22.93 -2.29
C ASN A 114 -21.64 23.72 -1.16
N LYS A 115 -21.58 25.04 -1.32
CA LYS A 115 -21.01 25.97 -0.32
C LYS A 115 -21.64 25.84 1.08
N LYS A 116 -22.90 25.41 1.19
CA LYS A 116 -23.57 25.24 2.50
C LYS A 116 -23.07 24.02 3.27
N LEU A 117 -22.64 22.98 2.55
CA LEU A 117 -22.06 21.78 3.16
C LEU A 117 -20.57 21.98 3.49
N GLY A 118 -19.89 22.89 2.79
CA GLY A 118 -18.50 23.20 3.04
C GLY A 118 -17.54 22.14 2.50
N PHE A 119 -16.31 22.13 3.04
CA PHE A 119 -15.21 21.27 2.60
C PHE A 119 -15.09 19.95 3.36
N ASP A 120 -15.94 19.73 4.36
CA ASP A 120 -15.94 18.52 5.18
C ASP A 120 -17.37 18.05 5.42
N ILE A 121 -17.69 16.89 4.85
CA ILE A 121 -18.99 16.23 4.98
C ILE A 121 -18.86 14.87 5.69
N SER A 122 -17.70 14.60 6.30
CA SER A 122 -17.38 13.32 6.96
C SER A 122 -18.32 12.98 8.11
N ARG A 123 -18.80 14.01 8.83
CA ARG A 123 -19.71 13.88 9.98
C ARG A 123 -21.18 13.91 9.60
N ILE A 124 -21.51 14.18 8.33
CA ILE A 124 -22.90 14.25 7.89
C ILE A 124 -23.39 12.83 7.60
N SER A 125 -24.60 12.52 8.08
CA SER A 125 -25.24 11.23 7.85
C SER A 125 -25.38 10.98 6.35
N HIS A 126 -25.04 9.76 5.92
CA HIS A 126 -25.02 9.44 4.50
C HIS A 126 -26.39 9.71 3.83
N SER A 127 -27.49 9.39 4.50
CA SER A 127 -28.85 9.57 3.97
C SER A 127 -29.20 11.01 3.60
N GLN A 128 -28.49 12.00 4.17
CA GLN A 128 -28.70 13.42 3.89
C GLN A 128 -27.89 13.92 2.70
N ILE A 129 -26.85 13.19 2.30
CA ILE A 129 -25.87 13.63 1.29
C ILE A 129 -25.75 12.67 0.11
N THR A 130 -26.54 11.60 0.04
CA THR A 130 -26.52 10.60 -1.06
C THR A 130 -26.54 11.25 -2.44
N GLU A 131 -27.50 12.13 -2.70
CA GLU A 131 -27.64 12.80 -4.00
C GLU A 131 -26.54 13.82 -4.27
N TYR A 132 -25.94 14.38 -3.22
CA TYR A 132 -24.77 15.24 -3.37
C TYR A 132 -23.53 14.43 -3.73
N VAL A 133 -23.27 13.32 -3.02
CA VAL A 133 -22.12 12.42 -3.27
C VAL A 133 -22.12 11.91 -4.71
N LYS A 134 -23.29 11.56 -5.26
CA LYS A 134 -23.43 11.12 -6.67
C LYS A 134 -22.95 12.13 -7.72
N LYS A 135 -22.73 13.41 -7.35
CA LYS A 135 -22.18 14.44 -8.25
C LYS A 135 -20.65 14.46 -8.29
N ALA A 136 -19.97 13.71 -7.41
CA ALA A 136 -18.52 13.66 -7.41
C ALA A 136 -18.02 12.97 -8.68
N VAL A 137 -16.88 13.44 -9.19
CA VAL A 137 -16.21 12.86 -10.36
C VAL A 137 -15.28 11.71 -9.98
N ALA A 138 -14.79 11.71 -8.74
CA ALA A 138 -13.88 10.69 -8.23
C ALA A 138 -13.96 10.60 -6.70
N GLY A 139 -13.75 9.39 -6.19
CA GLY A 139 -13.42 9.12 -4.79
C GLY A 139 -11.94 8.73 -4.66
N ILE A 140 -11.25 9.26 -3.66
CA ILE A 140 -9.83 8.98 -3.42
C ILE A 140 -9.68 8.45 -1.99
N GLU A 141 -9.11 7.25 -1.88
CA GLU A 141 -8.54 6.71 -0.65
C GLU A 141 -7.06 7.12 -0.58
N VAL A 142 -6.65 7.76 0.50
CA VAL A 142 -5.28 8.21 0.71
C VAL A 142 -4.57 7.26 1.66
N ARG A 143 -3.37 6.85 1.27
CA ARG A 143 -2.47 6.04 2.10
C ARG A 143 -1.17 6.80 2.30
N SER A 144 -0.63 6.73 3.51
CA SER A 144 0.64 7.36 3.84
C SER A 144 1.73 6.32 4.08
N SER A 145 2.96 6.66 3.74
CA SER A 145 4.14 5.82 3.93
C SER A 145 5.30 6.68 4.43
N ALA A 146 5.89 6.29 5.56
CA ALA A 146 7.00 7.00 6.20
C ALA A 146 8.34 6.69 5.51
N PHE A 147 8.42 6.95 4.21
CA PHE A 147 9.59 6.69 3.39
C PHE A 147 9.84 7.86 2.41
N LEU A 148 11.11 8.03 2.07
CA LEU A 148 11.56 8.76 0.88
C LEU A 148 11.81 7.72 -0.22
N ILE A 149 10.94 7.66 -1.22
CA ILE A 149 10.99 6.61 -2.24
C ILE A 149 12.27 6.67 -3.07
N ASP A 150 12.75 7.86 -3.42
CA ASP A 150 13.95 7.99 -4.28
C ASP A 150 15.21 7.51 -3.56
N ARG A 151 15.32 7.84 -2.27
CA ARG A 151 16.42 7.36 -1.43
C ARG A 151 16.34 5.85 -1.22
N TYR A 152 15.14 5.34 -0.94
CA TYR A 152 14.92 3.90 -0.77
C TYR A 152 15.32 3.13 -2.02
N ASP A 153 14.88 3.57 -3.21
CA ASP A 153 15.20 2.93 -4.48
C ASP A 153 16.70 2.95 -4.77
N ALA A 154 17.39 4.07 -4.51
CA ALA A 154 18.84 4.17 -4.67
C ALA A 154 19.58 3.19 -3.74
N GLU A 155 19.18 3.12 -2.47
CA GLU A 155 19.77 2.20 -1.49
C GLU A 155 19.51 0.73 -1.86
N MET A 156 18.31 0.39 -2.32
CA MET A 156 17.96 -0.97 -2.74
C MET A 156 18.71 -1.40 -4.00
N LYS A 157 18.93 -0.49 -4.96
CA LYS A 157 19.74 -0.77 -6.16
C LYS A 157 21.18 -1.13 -5.79
N ILE A 158 21.83 -0.28 -4.98
CA ILE A 158 23.21 -0.50 -4.51
C ILE A 158 23.30 -1.82 -3.74
N LYS A 159 22.33 -2.07 -2.85
CA LYS A 159 22.26 -3.31 -2.07
C LYS A 159 22.16 -4.55 -2.97
N THR A 160 21.24 -4.56 -3.92
CA THR A 160 21.03 -5.68 -4.84
C THR A 160 22.27 -5.95 -5.68
N GLU A 161 22.91 -4.90 -6.22
CA GLU A 161 24.15 -5.03 -6.99
C GLU A 161 25.29 -5.61 -6.13
N LYS A 162 25.49 -5.07 -4.93
CA LYS A 162 26.51 -5.56 -3.97
C LYS A 162 26.32 -7.03 -3.65
N PHE A 163 25.13 -7.46 -3.26
CA PHE A 163 24.90 -8.85 -2.86
C PHE A 163 24.91 -9.80 -4.06
N THR A 164 24.46 -9.36 -5.24
CA THR A 164 24.62 -10.13 -6.48
C THR A 164 26.08 -10.44 -6.75
N GLN A 165 26.95 -9.43 -6.66
CA GLN A 165 28.40 -9.62 -6.85
C GLN A 165 28.99 -10.57 -5.80
N ILE A 166 28.65 -10.37 -4.52
CA ILE A 166 29.10 -11.25 -3.43
C ILE A 166 28.67 -12.69 -3.69
N ALA A 167 27.42 -12.92 -4.09
CA ALA A 167 26.89 -14.26 -4.34
C ALA A 167 27.63 -14.94 -5.50
N LEU A 168 27.74 -14.28 -6.65
CA LEU A 168 28.39 -14.85 -7.83
C LEU A 168 29.88 -15.12 -7.59
N GLN A 169 30.62 -14.16 -7.01
CA GLN A 169 32.04 -14.35 -6.68
C GLN A 169 32.26 -15.46 -5.65
N THR A 170 31.38 -15.56 -4.64
CA THR A 170 31.48 -16.63 -3.62
C THR A 170 31.20 -17.99 -4.24
N LYS A 171 30.19 -18.08 -5.13
CA LYS A 171 29.88 -19.30 -5.89
C LYS A 171 31.06 -19.72 -6.78
N ASP A 172 31.64 -18.78 -7.55
CA ASP A 172 32.79 -19.06 -8.41
C ASP A 172 34.02 -19.50 -7.59
N LYS A 173 34.27 -18.86 -6.44
CA LYS A 173 35.35 -19.26 -5.52
C LYS A 173 35.18 -20.69 -5.01
N ILE A 174 33.97 -21.09 -4.61
CA ILE A 174 33.70 -22.46 -4.16
C ILE A 174 34.00 -23.46 -5.29
N LEU A 175 33.52 -23.18 -6.51
CA LEU A 175 33.73 -24.05 -7.67
C LEU A 175 35.18 -24.09 -8.16
N ALA A 176 35.99 -23.07 -7.89
CA ALA A 176 37.40 -23.04 -8.30
C ALA A 176 38.32 -23.72 -7.28
N GLU A 177 38.14 -23.44 -5.99
CA GLU A 177 39.13 -23.78 -4.94
C GLU A 177 38.76 -25.03 -4.11
N PHE A 178 37.50 -25.47 -4.14
CA PHE A 178 36.98 -26.50 -3.24
C PHE A 178 36.38 -27.71 -3.95
N MET A 179 36.63 -27.90 -5.26
CA MET A 179 36.11 -29.06 -5.99
C MET A 179 36.64 -30.39 -5.46
N ASP A 180 37.89 -30.44 -5.01
CA ASP A 180 38.49 -31.62 -4.39
C ASP A 180 37.72 -32.13 -3.16
N VAL A 181 37.12 -31.24 -2.37
CA VAL A 181 36.26 -31.63 -1.24
C VAL A 181 34.80 -31.81 -1.64
N LEU A 182 34.37 -31.30 -2.79
CA LEU A 182 33.00 -31.42 -3.30
C LEU A 182 32.79 -32.66 -4.19
N GLU A 183 33.83 -33.17 -4.83
CA GLU A 183 33.86 -34.39 -5.65
C GLU A 183 33.77 -35.66 -4.77
N HIS A 184 32.70 -35.73 -4.00
CA HIS A 184 32.33 -36.85 -3.18
C HIS A 184 30.85 -37.19 -3.47
N PRO A 185 30.46 -38.46 -3.60
CA PRO A 185 29.08 -38.83 -3.95
C PRO A 185 28.02 -38.17 -3.07
N SER A 186 28.28 -37.99 -1.76
CA SER A 186 27.35 -37.34 -0.83
C SER A 186 27.24 -35.81 -0.95
N ARG A 187 28.04 -35.17 -1.81
CA ARG A 187 28.14 -33.71 -1.96
C ARG A 187 27.88 -33.22 -3.38
N GLU A 188 27.68 -34.13 -4.33
CA GLU A 188 27.43 -33.82 -5.73
C GLU A 188 26.23 -32.87 -5.94
N SER A 189 25.20 -33.00 -5.13
CA SER A 189 24.03 -32.10 -5.15
C SER A 189 24.40 -30.63 -4.91
N TYR A 190 25.43 -30.34 -4.10
CA TYR A 190 25.91 -28.97 -3.90
C TYR A 190 26.59 -28.43 -5.16
N ILE A 191 27.29 -29.27 -5.94
CA ILE A 191 27.89 -28.86 -7.22
C ILE A 191 26.78 -28.49 -8.21
N GLN A 192 25.73 -29.30 -8.30
CA GLN A 192 24.58 -29.02 -9.17
C GLN A 192 23.89 -27.71 -8.79
N ILE A 193 23.64 -27.47 -7.50
CA ILE A 193 23.09 -26.21 -6.99
C ILE A 193 23.98 -25.03 -7.38
N LEU A 194 25.29 -25.11 -7.12
CA LEU A 194 26.23 -24.04 -7.45
C LEU A 194 26.23 -23.72 -8.94
N LYS A 195 26.23 -24.74 -9.81
CA LYS A 195 26.17 -24.55 -11.27
C LYS A 195 24.84 -23.94 -11.72
N GLY A 196 23.75 -24.21 -11.00
CA GLY A 196 22.43 -23.61 -11.23
C GLY A 196 22.30 -22.15 -10.77
N ILE A 197 23.23 -21.63 -9.96
CA ILE A 197 23.22 -20.23 -9.52
C ILE A 197 23.72 -19.32 -10.63
N THR A 198 22.80 -18.52 -11.15
CA THR A 198 22.98 -17.51 -12.20
C THR A 198 22.27 -16.23 -11.76
N LYS A 199 22.49 -15.11 -12.47
CA LYS A 199 21.83 -13.84 -12.13
C LYS A 199 20.29 -13.95 -12.10
N SER A 200 19.70 -14.78 -12.96
CA SER A 200 18.24 -14.98 -13.03
C SER A 200 17.70 -15.94 -11.97
N THR A 201 18.52 -16.85 -11.45
CA THR A 201 18.06 -17.85 -10.46
C THR A 201 18.30 -17.43 -9.01
N LEU A 202 19.04 -16.34 -8.75
CA LEU A 202 19.33 -15.84 -7.40
C LEU A 202 18.07 -15.57 -6.56
N ASN A 203 16.99 -15.07 -7.18
CA ASN A 203 15.75 -14.75 -6.46
C ASN A 203 14.98 -15.99 -5.99
N ILE A 204 15.21 -17.16 -6.59
CA ILE A 204 14.46 -18.40 -6.28
C ILE A 204 15.33 -19.49 -5.65
N THR A 205 16.66 -19.31 -5.65
CA THR A 205 17.57 -20.33 -5.13
C THR A 205 17.50 -20.40 -3.60
N ASP A 206 17.33 -21.59 -3.04
CA ASP A 206 17.64 -21.88 -1.64
C ASP A 206 18.37 -23.23 -1.51
N PHE A 207 19.20 -23.34 -0.48
CA PHE A 207 19.93 -24.57 -0.16
C PHE A 207 20.31 -24.63 1.32
N ARG A 208 20.47 -25.84 1.87
CA ARG A 208 20.95 -26.02 3.25
C ARG A 208 22.45 -25.70 3.33
N VAL A 209 22.88 -24.91 4.31
CA VAL A 209 24.33 -24.74 4.56
C VAL A 209 24.87 -26.06 5.14
N PRO A 210 25.95 -26.63 4.59
CA PRO A 210 26.51 -27.88 5.08
C PRO A 210 27.04 -27.73 6.52
N SER A 211 26.96 -28.79 7.31
CA SER A 211 27.45 -28.82 8.69
C SER A 211 28.89 -29.35 8.82
N TRP A 212 29.71 -29.19 7.78
CA TRP A 212 31.03 -29.81 7.74
C TRP A 212 32.02 -29.17 8.75
N SER A 213 32.78 -30.03 9.43
CA SER A 213 33.70 -29.61 10.51
C SER A 213 34.92 -30.52 10.66
N SER A 214 35.04 -31.59 9.86
CA SER A 214 36.05 -32.63 10.06
C SER A 214 37.43 -32.28 9.50
N SER A 215 37.56 -31.21 8.70
CA SER A 215 38.85 -30.71 8.23
C SER A 215 38.79 -29.19 8.04
N GLU A 216 39.94 -28.54 8.05
CA GLU A 216 40.06 -27.10 7.82
C GLU A 216 39.44 -26.69 6.47
N LYS A 217 39.76 -27.44 5.40
CA LYS A 217 39.23 -27.17 4.06
C LYS A 217 37.69 -27.28 3.99
N LEU A 218 37.11 -28.24 4.70
CA LEU A 218 35.66 -28.38 4.82
C LEU A 218 35.01 -27.26 5.64
N VAL A 219 35.68 -26.78 6.68
CA VAL A 219 35.22 -25.62 7.46
C VAL A 219 35.21 -24.36 6.59
N GLN A 220 36.28 -24.11 5.84
CA GLN A 220 36.38 -22.98 4.92
C GLN A 220 35.28 -23.04 3.83
N ALA A 221 35.06 -24.20 3.22
CA ALA A 221 33.98 -24.39 2.24
C ALA A 221 32.60 -24.09 2.85
N LYS A 222 32.31 -24.63 4.04
CA LYS A 222 31.06 -24.34 4.78
C LYS A 222 30.86 -22.84 5.00
N ASP A 223 31.91 -22.13 5.39
CA ASP A 223 31.81 -20.69 5.68
C ASP A 223 31.52 -19.88 4.40
N LEU A 224 32.06 -20.31 3.25
CA LEU A 224 31.69 -19.76 1.95
C LEU A 224 30.24 -20.07 1.57
N PHE A 225 29.75 -21.30 1.81
CA PHE A 225 28.32 -21.60 1.62
C PHE A 225 27.42 -20.75 2.51
N ARG A 226 27.83 -20.47 3.75
CA ARG A 226 27.10 -19.56 4.64
C ARG A 226 27.08 -18.14 4.09
N LYS A 227 28.23 -17.64 3.62
CA LYS A 227 28.34 -16.32 2.98
C LYS A 227 27.44 -16.22 1.74
N LEU A 228 27.45 -17.24 0.88
CA LEU A 228 26.60 -17.34 -0.31
C LEU A 228 25.11 -17.32 0.07
N LYS A 229 24.69 -18.15 1.04
CA LYS A 229 23.30 -18.20 1.50
C LYS A 229 22.85 -16.84 2.06
N ASN A 230 23.69 -16.18 2.85
CA ASN A 230 23.37 -14.86 3.38
C ASN A 230 23.22 -13.80 2.27
N ALA A 231 24.09 -13.83 1.26
CA ALA A 231 23.98 -12.92 0.13
C ALA A 231 22.69 -13.14 -0.68
N ILE A 232 22.35 -14.40 -0.96
CA ILE A 232 21.08 -14.77 -1.64
C ILE A 232 19.87 -14.29 -0.82
N LYS A 233 19.86 -14.51 0.49
CA LYS A 233 18.78 -14.04 1.36
C LYS A 233 18.60 -12.52 1.34
N GLU A 234 19.67 -11.74 1.19
CA GLU A 234 19.57 -10.29 1.08
C GLU A 234 18.99 -9.83 -0.27
N ILE A 235 19.24 -10.59 -1.35
CA ILE A 235 18.68 -10.34 -2.69
C ILE A 235 17.18 -10.69 -2.73
N GLN A 236 16.78 -11.77 -2.05
CA GLN A 236 15.40 -12.24 -1.98
C GLN A 236 14.45 -11.33 -1.19
N LYS A 237 14.98 -10.36 -0.44
CA LYS A 237 14.15 -9.37 0.24
C LYS A 237 13.56 -8.41 -0.78
N ARG A 238 12.27 -8.09 -0.63
CA ARG A 238 11.57 -7.09 -1.45
C ARG A 238 12.37 -5.78 -1.51
N SER A 239 12.53 -5.25 -2.72
CA SER A 239 13.37 -4.09 -3.05
C SER A 239 12.58 -2.87 -3.54
N TYR A 240 11.25 -2.88 -3.41
CA TYR A 240 10.36 -1.81 -3.83
C TYR A 240 9.40 -1.38 -2.71
N LEU A 241 8.95 -0.13 -2.77
CA LEU A 241 7.84 0.39 -1.96
C LEU A 241 6.52 0.18 -2.70
N SER A 242 5.44 0.04 -1.93
CA SER A 242 4.17 -0.44 -2.46
C SER A 242 3.02 0.54 -2.22
N ILE A 243 2.04 0.50 -3.12
CA ILE A 243 0.67 0.89 -2.82
C ILE A 243 0.01 -0.31 -2.15
N THR A 244 -0.58 -0.09 -0.96
CA THR A 244 -1.02 -1.19 -0.09
C THR A 244 -2.54 -1.18 0.15
N PRO A 245 -3.38 -1.53 -0.84
CA PRO A 245 -4.79 -1.79 -0.57
C PRO A 245 -4.90 -3.02 0.35
N LYS A 246 -5.78 -2.93 1.34
CA LYS A 246 -6.08 -4.05 2.23
C LYS A 246 -7.25 -4.84 1.68
N VAL A 247 -7.20 -6.16 1.78
CA VAL A 247 -8.24 -7.05 1.26
C VAL A 247 -9.60 -6.74 1.87
N GLU A 248 -9.65 -6.45 3.17
CA GLU A 248 -10.90 -6.08 3.85
C GLU A 248 -11.49 -4.76 3.31
N ASP A 249 -10.63 -3.81 2.93
CA ASP A 249 -11.03 -2.52 2.36
C ASP A 249 -11.57 -2.69 0.93
N ILE A 250 -10.99 -3.60 0.12
CA ILE A 250 -11.39 -3.82 -1.28
C ILE A 250 -12.88 -4.19 -1.39
N LYS A 251 -13.39 -5.05 -0.49
CA LYS A 251 -14.81 -5.46 -0.50
C LYS A 251 -15.75 -4.29 -0.19
N VAL A 252 -15.42 -3.49 0.80
CA VAL A 252 -16.27 -2.34 1.20
C VAL A 252 -16.14 -1.16 0.25
N VAL A 253 -15.01 -0.99 -0.44
CA VAL A 253 -14.85 -0.05 -1.55
C VAL A 253 -15.69 -0.49 -2.76
N TYR A 254 -15.68 -1.78 -3.11
CA TYR A 254 -16.55 -2.32 -4.15
C TYR A 254 -18.03 -2.02 -3.88
N LYS A 255 -18.49 -2.26 -2.65
CA LYS A 255 -19.87 -1.93 -2.23
C LYS A 255 -20.21 -0.44 -2.36
N TRP A 256 -19.25 0.42 -2.05
CA TRP A 256 -19.41 1.87 -2.25
C TRP A 256 -19.54 2.21 -3.74
N ILE A 257 -18.71 1.63 -4.60
CA ILE A 257 -18.81 1.81 -6.05
C ILE A 257 -20.16 1.32 -6.58
N GLU A 258 -20.67 0.18 -6.10
CA GLU A 258 -22.01 -0.32 -6.47
C GLU A 258 -23.13 0.68 -6.09
N SER A 259 -22.96 1.39 -4.97
CA SER A 259 -23.94 2.34 -4.44
C SER A 259 -23.95 3.68 -5.17
N PHE A 260 -22.78 4.19 -5.58
CA PHE A 260 -22.66 5.54 -6.14
C PHE A 260 -22.26 5.60 -7.62
N ASN A 261 -21.70 4.52 -8.17
CA ASN A 261 -21.16 4.48 -9.54
C ASN A 261 -20.11 5.57 -9.82
N ILE A 262 -19.23 5.84 -8.84
CA ILE A 262 -18.17 6.85 -8.93
C ILE A 262 -16.81 6.15 -9.06
N PRO A 263 -15.94 6.58 -10.02
CA PRO A 263 -14.56 6.13 -10.11
C PRO A 263 -13.79 6.27 -8.79
N HIS A 264 -13.03 5.23 -8.41
CA HIS A 264 -12.35 5.18 -7.12
C HIS A 264 -10.85 4.95 -7.31
N TYR A 265 -10.03 5.64 -6.51
CA TYR A 265 -8.58 5.67 -6.65
C TYR A 265 -7.88 5.55 -5.30
N TYR A 266 -6.66 5.02 -5.31
CA TYR A 266 -5.77 4.95 -4.16
C TYR A 266 -4.56 5.84 -4.42
N PHE A 267 -4.32 6.82 -3.55
CA PHE A 267 -3.15 7.68 -3.60
C PHE A 267 -2.20 7.29 -2.47
N GLN A 268 -1.02 6.77 -2.82
CA GLN A 268 0.06 6.47 -1.91
C GLN A 268 0.99 7.69 -1.81
N VAL A 269 0.95 8.34 -0.65
CA VAL A 269 1.77 9.51 -0.31
C VAL A 269 3.03 9.05 0.43
N PHE A 270 4.18 9.34 -0.16
CA PHE A 270 5.49 9.27 0.45
C PHE A 270 5.92 10.70 0.85
N PHE A 271 7.02 10.82 1.59
CA PHE A 271 7.51 12.14 2.05
C PHE A 271 8.17 12.96 0.94
N ASP A 272 8.43 12.35 -0.22
CA ASP A 272 9.03 12.98 -1.40
C ASP A 272 8.16 12.88 -2.67
N LYS A 273 7.25 11.91 -2.79
CA LYS A 273 6.42 11.67 -3.99
C LYS A 273 5.01 11.16 -3.67
N VAL A 274 4.11 11.25 -4.65
CA VAL A 274 2.78 10.64 -4.57
C VAL A 274 2.52 9.80 -5.80
N TYR A 275 2.04 8.58 -5.61
CA TYR A 275 1.60 7.67 -6.67
C TYR A 275 0.11 7.38 -6.57
N GLY A 276 -0.57 7.30 -7.71
CA GLY A 276 -2.00 7.01 -7.80
C GLY A 276 -2.26 5.75 -8.60
N ILE A 277 -3.26 4.97 -8.19
CA ILE A 277 -3.74 3.80 -8.93
C ILE A 277 -5.27 3.74 -8.85
N SER A 278 -5.95 3.40 -9.95
CA SER A 278 -7.40 3.23 -9.93
C SER A 278 -7.78 1.89 -9.29
N PHE A 279 -8.95 1.82 -8.68
CA PHE A 279 -9.50 0.57 -8.17
C PHE A 279 -9.66 -0.46 -9.29
N GLU A 280 -10.03 -0.01 -10.49
CA GLU A 280 -10.04 -0.83 -11.70
C GLU A 280 -8.68 -1.47 -12.00
N GLN A 281 -7.60 -0.67 -11.95
CA GLN A 281 -6.24 -1.16 -12.19
C GLN A 281 -5.80 -2.13 -11.08
N ILE A 282 -6.16 -1.87 -9.82
CA ILE A 282 -5.93 -2.81 -8.71
C ILE A 282 -6.57 -4.17 -9.02
N LEU A 283 -7.86 -4.19 -9.37
CA LEU A 283 -8.56 -5.43 -9.71
C LEU A 283 -7.90 -6.13 -10.91
N THR A 284 -7.57 -5.38 -11.96
CA THR A 284 -6.90 -5.91 -13.15
C THR A 284 -5.55 -6.56 -12.82
N ILE A 285 -4.77 -5.95 -11.94
CA ILE A 285 -3.48 -6.49 -11.49
C ILE A 285 -3.66 -7.81 -10.75
N ILE A 286 -4.58 -7.85 -9.77
CA ILE A 286 -4.75 -9.01 -8.89
C ILE A 286 -5.59 -10.14 -9.50
N SER A 287 -6.30 -9.87 -10.60
CA SER A 287 -7.01 -10.89 -11.38
C SER A 287 -6.09 -11.74 -12.26
N ASN A 288 -4.88 -11.26 -12.55
CA ASN A 288 -3.92 -12.01 -13.37
C ASN A 288 -2.89 -12.71 -12.47
N PRO A 289 -2.88 -14.06 -12.37
CA PRO A 289 -1.92 -14.78 -11.54
C PRO A 289 -0.47 -14.59 -11.99
N ASP A 290 -0.22 -14.31 -13.28
CA ASP A 290 1.14 -14.07 -13.80
C ASP A 290 1.77 -12.78 -13.22
N ASN A 291 0.97 -11.92 -12.58
CA ASN A 291 1.44 -10.70 -11.94
C ASN A 291 1.95 -10.93 -10.51
N GLU A 292 1.67 -12.08 -9.88
CA GLU A 292 2.12 -12.38 -8.51
C GLU A 292 3.65 -12.55 -8.47
N ASP A 293 4.28 -11.98 -7.44
CA ASP A 293 5.73 -11.83 -7.26
C ASP A 293 6.47 -11.01 -8.35
N ILE A 294 5.76 -10.49 -9.36
CA ILE A 294 6.29 -9.59 -10.38
C ILE A 294 5.82 -8.15 -10.17
N ILE A 295 4.50 -7.95 -10.09
CA ILE A 295 3.86 -6.64 -9.93
C ILE A 295 3.34 -6.44 -8.51
N PHE A 296 2.84 -7.52 -7.90
CA PHE A 296 2.32 -7.49 -6.54
C PHE A 296 2.71 -8.73 -5.76
N SER A 297 2.69 -8.62 -4.43
CA SER A 297 2.77 -9.76 -3.53
C SER A 297 1.67 -9.68 -2.47
N VAL A 298 1.34 -10.80 -1.84
CA VAL A 298 0.33 -10.87 -0.78
C VAL A 298 1.02 -11.09 0.57
N GLU A 299 0.67 -10.28 1.57
CA GLU A 299 1.19 -10.43 2.93
C GLU A 299 0.04 -10.52 3.93
N ALA A 300 -0.09 -11.68 4.58
CA ALA A 300 -1.01 -11.87 5.69
C ALA A 300 -0.35 -11.42 7.01
N ASP A 301 -1.08 -10.64 7.82
CA ASP A 301 -0.61 -10.25 9.15
C ASP A 301 -0.57 -11.48 10.07
N THR A 302 0.64 -11.86 10.47
CA THR A 302 0.91 -12.97 11.41
C THR A 302 0.15 -12.87 12.74
N LYS A 303 -0.25 -11.68 13.17
CA LYS A 303 -1.00 -11.43 14.42
C LYS A 303 -2.51 -11.32 14.21
N ASN A 304 -2.95 -11.00 12.99
CA ASN A 304 -4.35 -10.85 12.64
C ASN A 304 -4.60 -11.40 11.24
N GLN A 305 -4.96 -12.67 11.15
CA GLN A 305 -5.17 -13.37 9.88
C GLN A 305 -6.23 -12.73 8.98
N ASN A 306 -7.11 -11.87 9.53
CA ASN A 306 -8.11 -11.12 8.76
C ASN A 306 -7.54 -9.85 8.09
N LYS A 307 -6.27 -9.50 8.33
CA LYS A 307 -5.58 -8.38 7.71
C LYS A 307 -4.60 -8.89 6.67
N THR A 308 -5.10 -9.06 5.46
CA THR A 308 -4.29 -9.38 4.29
C THR A 308 -4.05 -8.11 3.50
N ILE A 309 -2.78 -7.84 3.20
CA ILE A 309 -2.35 -6.64 2.47
C ILE A 309 -1.83 -7.07 1.11
N ILE A 310 -2.33 -6.43 0.06
CA ILE A 310 -1.81 -6.58 -1.29
C ILE A 310 -0.74 -5.51 -1.46
N LYS A 311 0.48 -5.90 -1.82
CA LYS A 311 1.65 -5.01 -1.96
C LYS A 311 1.95 -4.84 -3.43
N ILE A 312 1.34 -3.83 -4.06
CA ILE A 312 1.55 -3.52 -5.49
C ILE A 312 2.76 -2.60 -5.60
N ASP A 313 3.75 -2.91 -6.44
CA ASP A 313 4.88 -2.00 -6.67
C ASP A 313 4.37 -0.62 -7.13
N SER A 314 4.73 0.41 -6.37
CA SER A 314 4.32 1.80 -6.59
C SER A 314 4.62 2.32 -8.00
N LYS A 315 5.63 1.75 -8.68
CA LYS A 315 5.97 2.08 -10.08
C LYS A 315 4.92 1.64 -11.10
N ASN A 316 4.01 0.75 -10.72
CA ASN A 316 2.84 0.38 -11.54
C ASN A 316 1.67 1.36 -11.35
N GLY A 317 1.80 2.34 -10.45
CA GLY A 317 0.93 3.49 -10.38
C GLY A 317 1.37 4.63 -11.30
N ILE A 318 0.58 5.69 -11.31
CA ILE A 318 0.86 6.94 -12.02
C ILE A 318 1.48 7.92 -11.02
N LEU A 319 2.56 8.61 -11.40
CA LEU A 319 3.18 9.64 -10.56
C LEU A 319 2.29 10.88 -10.51
N ILE A 320 1.65 11.12 -9.36
CA ILE A 320 0.70 12.22 -9.13
C ILE A 320 1.39 13.48 -8.65
N ALA A 321 2.44 13.34 -7.84
CA ALA A 321 3.28 14.46 -7.43
C ALA A 321 4.75 14.06 -7.51
N GLN A 322 5.52 14.84 -8.27
CA GLN A 322 6.94 14.58 -8.48
C GLN A 322 7.80 14.99 -7.28
N LYS A 323 7.26 15.87 -6.43
CA LYS A 323 7.90 16.39 -5.23
C LYS A 323 6.87 16.61 -4.13
N VAL A 324 7.28 16.34 -2.91
CA VAL A 324 6.60 16.75 -1.68
C VAL A 324 7.61 17.50 -0.81
N ASP A 325 7.28 18.73 -0.42
CA ASP A 325 8.00 19.41 0.66
C ASP A 325 7.53 18.82 1.99
N GLU A 326 8.49 18.40 2.81
CA GLU A 326 8.20 17.75 4.09
C GLU A 326 7.44 18.67 5.06
N PRO A 327 6.54 18.10 5.88
CA PRO A 327 5.88 18.85 6.94
C PRO A 327 6.84 19.11 8.12
N LYS A 328 6.51 20.12 8.92
CA LYS A 328 7.04 20.21 10.27
C LYS A 328 6.42 19.10 11.12
N HIS A 329 7.21 18.49 12.00
CA HIS A 329 6.74 17.49 12.94
C HIS A 329 6.96 17.94 14.38
N GLU A 330 5.97 17.71 15.23
CA GLU A 330 5.96 18.15 16.63
C GLU A 330 5.47 17.03 17.54
N SER A 331 6.14 16.84 18.68
CA SER A 331 5.69 15.90 19.71
C SER A 331 4.55 16.51 20.53
N VAL A 332 3.46 15.76 20.66
CA VAL A 332 2.28 16.14 21.43
C VAL A 332 2.12 15.20 22.63
N ARG A 333 1.84 15.78 23.80
CA ARG A 333 1.44 15.06 25.03
C ARG A 333 -0.07 15.15 25.17
N LYS A 334 -0.75 14.00 25.22
CA LYS A 334 -2.18 13.88 25.52
C LYS A 334 -2.38 13.09 26.81
N GLU A 335 -3.19 13.64 27.71
CA GLU A 335 -3.58 12.96 28.94
C GLU A 335 -4.88 12.20 28.69
N MET A 336 -4.85 10.92 28.99
CA MET A 336 -5.97 9.98 28.89
C MET A 336 -6.60 9.78 30.28
N GLN A 337 -7.64 8.96 30.37
CA GLN A 337 -8.28 8.64 31.64
C GLN A 337 -7.29 8.05 32.66
N ARG A 338 -7.59 8.24 33.94
CA ARG A 338 -6.79 7.73 35.08
C ARG A 338 -5.33 8.21 35.09
N GLY A 339 -5.04 9.37 34.46
CA GLY A 339 -3.70 9.99 34.43
C GLY A 339 -2.72 9.31 33.48
N GLN A 340 -3.17 8.42 32.59
CA GLN A 340 -2.31 7.82 31.58
C GLN A 340 -1.84 8.89 30.59
N LEU A 341 -0.55 8.94 30.30
CA LEU A 341 0.02 9.88 29.33
C LEU A 341 0.36 9.18 28.02
N LEU A 342 -0.01 9.82 26.90
CA LEU A 342 0.29 9.38 25.56
C LEU A 342 1.09 10.46 24.83
N PHE A 343 2.22 10.05 24.25
CA PHE A 343 3.08 10.91 23.44
C PHE A 343 3.02 10.45 21.99
N TYR A 344 2.78 11.36 21.05
CA TYR A 344 2.69 11.05 19.62
C TYR A 344 3.18 12.24 18.77
N ILE A 345 3.45 12.00 17.49
CA ILE A 345 3.93 13.03 16.56
C ILE A 345 2.76 13.53 15.71
N THR A 346 2.69 14.85 15.53
CA THR A 346 1.77 15.51 14.58
C THR A 346 2.55 16.14 13.44
N PHE A 347 1.89 16.33 12.29
CA PHE A 347 2.50 16.84 11.07
C PHE A 347 1.77 18.11 10.60
N LYS A 348 2.51 19.18 10.32
CA LYS A 348 1.96 20.48 9.92
C LYS A 348 2.64 21.03 8.68
N GLY A 349 1.84 21.46 7.71
CA GLY A 349 2.34 22.05 6.46
C GLY A 349 2.78 21.00 5.44
N GLY A 350 3.85 21.31 4.70
CA GLY A 350 4.25 20.58 3.51
C GLY A 350 3.43 20.96 2.27
N THR A 351 3.95 20.61 1.10
CA THR A 351 3.36 20.96 -0.21
C THR A 351 3.60 19.83 -1.19
N ALA A 352 2.56 19.31 -1.82
CA ALA A 352 2.69 18.36 -2.93
C ALA A 352 2.62 19.11 -4.27
N TYR A 353 3.62 18.90 -5.13
CA TYR A 353 3.70 19.52 -6.44
C TYR A 353 3.10 18.56 -7.47
N LEU A 354 1.84 18.80 -7.82
CA LEU A 354 1.07 17.93 -8.70
C LEU A 354 1.64 17.91 -10.12
N ASP A 355 1.75 16.71 -10.67
CA ASP A 355 1.84 16.49 -12.11
C ASP A 355 0.43 16.55 -12.69
N VAL A 356 0.03 17.74 -13.15
CA VAL A 356 -1.36 18.03 -13.57
C VAL A 356 -1.80 17.11 -14.71
N SER A 357 -0.94 16.87 -15.70
CA SER A 357 -1.22 15.96 -16.82
C SER A 357 -1.50 14.55 -16.31
N ASN A 358 -0.65 14.01 -15.42
CA ASN A 358 -0.84 12.67 -14.86
C ASN A 358 -2.09 12.58 -13.97
N LEU A 359 -2.38 13.62 -13.17
CA LEU A 359 -3.58 13.69 -12.33
C LEU A 359 -4.85 13.73 -13.20
N CYS A 360 -4.87 14.55 -14.25
CA CYS A 360 -5.98 14.64 -15.18
C CYS A 360 -6.20 13.30 -15.90
N LYS A 361 -5.12 12.69 -16.37
CA LYS A 361 -5.13 11.38 -17.02
C LYS A 361 -5.73 10.29 -16.13
N ILE A 362 -5.32 10.20 -14.86
CA ILE A 362 -5.85 9.15 -13.97
C ILE A 362 -7.32 9.40 -13.61
N LEU A 363 -7.72 10.66 -13.40
CA LEU A 363 -9.09 11.03 -13.03
C LEU A 363 -10.05 11.09 -14.22
N GLY A 364 -9.56 10.96 -15.46
CA GLY A 364 -10.38 11.10 -16.67
C GLY A 364 -10.88 12.52 -16.87
N ILE A 365 -10.09 13.52 -16.48
CA ILE A 365 -10.38 14.95 -16.61
C ILE A 365 -9.58 15.50 -17.79
N GLU A 366 -10.17 16.40 -18.58
CA GLU A 366 -9.43 17.12 -19.63
C GLU A 366 -8.53 18.18 -18.98
N GLU A 367 -7.26 18.23 -19.40
CA GLU A 367 -6.23 19.04 -18.75
C GLU A 367 -6.52 20.56 -18.79
N ASP A 368 -7.12 21.06 -19.88
CA ASP A 368 -7.57 22.44 -20.02
C ASP A 368 -8.72 22.81 -19.08
N LYS A 369 -9.42 21.80 -18.55
CA LYS A 369 -10.50 21.95 -17.58
C LYS A 369 -10.05 21.78 -16.14
N PHE A 370 -8.79 21.44 -15.85
CA PHE A 370 -8.32 21.33 -14.47
C PHE A 370 -8.03 22.71 -13.87
#